data_AF-A0A6J7Q152-F1
#
_entry.id   AF-A0A6J7Q152-F1
#
_cell.length_a   1.000
_cell.length_b   1.000
_cell.length_c   1.000
_cell.angle_alpha   90.00
_cell.angle_beta   90.00
_cell.angle_gamma   90.00
#
_symmetry.space_group_name_H-M   'P 1'
#
loop_
_entity.id
_entity.type
_entity.pdbx_description
1 polymer ?
#
loop_
_entity_poly.entity_id
_entity_poly.type
_entity_poly.pdbx_seq_one_letter_code
_entity_poly.pdbx_strand_id
1 'polypeptide(L)'
;MIEKDAVGFLTALEPVVDRVIVTESTSGRAMPAETLTEIAMSIFGADRVWTEPALLAAVDRAFALAEESGEFGGVGVLITGSVALVGDAKRMYSGI
;
A
#
# COMPACT_ATOMS: atom_id res chain seq x y z
N MET A 1 4.16 18.92 -13.17
CA MET A 1 3.37 18.23 -12.13
C MET A 1 4.17 18.31 -10.85
N ILE A 2 3.58 18.71 -9.71
CA ILE A 2 4.23 18.50 -8.41
C ILE A 2 3.95 17.03 -8.07
N GLU A 3 4.88 16.16 -8.44
CA GLU A 3 4.86 14.78 -8.00
C GLU A 3 5.09 14.72 -6.49
N LYS A 4 4.38 13.82 -5.81
CA LYS A 4 4.65 13.55 -4.40
C LYS A 4 6.04 12.92 -4.31
N ASP A 5 6.78 13.26 -3.25
CA ASP A 5 8.05 12.59 -2.93
C ASP A 5 7.81 11.15 -2.47
N ALA A 6 7.67 10.24 -3.45
CA ALA A 6 7.41 8.83 -3.20
C ALA A 6 8.59 8.15 -2.50
N VAL A 7 9.82 8.52 -2.87
CA VAL A 7 11.05 7.96 -2.29
C VAL A 7 11.13 8.31 -0.81
N GLY A 8 11.06 9.61 -0.47
CA GLY A 8 11.12 10.04 0.93
C GLY A 8 9.99 9.45 1.78
N PHE A 9 8.79 9.34 1.22
CA PHE A 9 7.64 8.71 1.89
C PHE A 9 7.88 7.21 2.16
N LEU A 10 8.30 6.45 1.15
CA LEU A 10 8.55 5.01 1.27
C LEU A 10 9.73 4.70 2.19
N THR A 11 10.82 5.48 2.12
CA THR A 11 11.96 5.36 3.03
C THR A 11 11.56 5.59 4.49
N ALA A 12 10.63 6.52 4.75
CA ALA A 12 10.14 6.76 6.11
C ALA A 12 9.26 5.61 6.65
N LEU A 13 8.59 4.86 5.76
CA LEU A 13 7.77 3.71 6.13
C LEU A 13 8.56 2.41 6.30
N GLU A 14 9.68 2.26 5.61
CA GLU A 14 10.53 1.06 5.62
C GLU A 14 10.77 0.46 7.02
N PRO A 15 11.15 1.25 8.06
CA PRO A 15 11.46 0.68 9.37
C PRO A 15 10.23 0.27 10.20
N VAL A 16 9.00 0.58 9.75
CA VAL A 16 7.77 0.39 10.54
C VAL A 16 6.72 -0.49 9.86
N VAL A 17 6.93 -0.93 8.62
CA VAL A 17 6.03 -1.87 7.94
C VAL A 17 6.79 -3.07 7.38
N ASP A 18 6.24 -4.27 7.60
CA ASP A 18 6.88 -5.51 7.17
C ASP A 18 6.74 -5.76 5.68
N ARG A 19 5.60 -5.37 5.10
CA ARG A 19 5.18 -5.69 3.74
C ARG A 19 4.47 -4.48 3.11
N VAL A 20 4.61 -4.31 1.80
CA VAL A 20 3.98 -3.21 1.04
C VAL A 20 3.18 -3.76 -0.12
N ILE A 21 1.94 -3.30 -0.24
CA ILE A 21 1.10 -3.55 -1.41
C ILE A 21 0.87 -2.19 -2.09
N VAL A 22 1.35 -2.06 -3.33
CA VAL A 22 1.17 -0.88 -4.16
C VAL A 22 -0.12 -1.02 -4.96
N THR A 23 -0.94 0.02 -4.96
CA THR A 23 -2.24 0.03 -5.65
C THR A 23 -2.46 1.34 -6.40
N GLU A 24 -3.43 1.37 -7.31
CA GLU A 24 -3.77 2.59 -8.04
C GLU A 24 -4.79 3.44 -7.28
N SER A 25 -4.53 4.74 -7.26
CA SER A 25 -5.51 5.71 -6.78
C SER A 25 -6.31 6.25 -7.95
N THR A 26 -7.62 6.43 -7.74
CA THR A 26 -8.56 7.04 -8.69
C THR A 26 -8.27 8.51 -9.06
N SER A 27 -7.25 9.12 -8.45
CA SER A 27 -6.88 10.51 -8.73
C SER A 27 -6.08 10.64 -10.03
N GLY A 28 -6.47 11.55 -10.92
CA GLY A 28 -5.76 11.82 -12.20
C GLY A 28 -4.35 12.43 -12.08
N ARG A 29 -3.74 12.41 -10.89
CA ARG A 29 -2.35 12.83 -10.61
C ARG A 29 -1.53 11.73 -9.93
N ALA A 30 -2.05 10.51 -9.88
CA ALA A 30 -1.34 9.39 -9.27
C ALA A 30 -0.16 8.96 -10.16
N MET A 31 0.95 8.61 -9.53
CA MET A 31 2.01 7.84 -10.17
C MET A 31 1.44 6.47 -10.57
N PRO A 32 1.80 5.90 -11.74
CA PRO A 32 1.42 4.55 -12.10
C PRO A 32 1.86 3.54 -11.03
N ALA A 33 1.03 2.54 -10.73
CA ALA A 33 1.35 1.56 -9.70
C ALA A 33 2.65 0.82 -10.00
N GLU A 34 2.91 0.44 -11.25
CA GLU A 34 4.15 -0.24 -11.65
C GLU A 34 5.41 0.60 -11.34
N THR A 35 5.39 1.89 -11.67
CA THR A 35 6.50 2.80 -11.36
C THR A 35 6.71 2.94 -9.86
N LEU A 36 5.63 3.05 -9.09
CA LEU A 36 5.72 3.12 -7.63
C LEU A 36 6.21 1.81 -7.02
N THR A 37 5.87 0.67 -7.61
CA THR A 37 6.37 -0.66 -7.23
C THR A 37 7.86 -0.77 -7.41
N GLU A 38 8.41 -0.32 -8.55
CA GLU A 38 9.86 -0.34 -8.78
C GLU A 38 10.61 0.45 -7.70
N ILE A 39 10.08 1.63 -7.34
CA ILE A 39 10.64 2.44 -6.25
C ILE A 39 10.53 1.70 -4.92
N ALA A 40 9.36 1.15 -4.59
CA ALA A 40 9.16 0.39 -3.36
C ALA A 40 10.10 -0.83 -3.27
N MET A 41 10.27 -1.59 -4.35
CA MET A 41 11.19 -2.74 -4.39
C MET A 41 12.64 -2.33 -4.13
N SER A 42 13.06 -1.15 -4.62
CA SER A 42 14.41 -0.63 -4.36
C SER A 42 14.67 -0.26 -2.89
N ILE A 43 13.61 -0.01 -2.12
CA ILE A 43 13.67 0.42 -0.71
C ILE A 43 13.42 -0.77 0.23
N PHE A 44 12.38 -1.55 -0.03
CA PHE A 44 11.91 -2.63 0.85
C PHE A 44 12.52 -4.00 0.52
N GLY A 45 12.97 -4.21 -0.72
CA GLY A 45 13.28 -5.54 -1.27
C GLY A 45 12.10 -6.13 -2.04
N ALA A 46 12.39 -6.86 -3.12
CA ALA A 46 11.37 -7.40 -4.03
C ALA A 46 10.47 -8.48 -3.40
N ASP A 47 10.94 -9.13 -2.33
CA ASP A 47 10.21 -10.14 -1.56
C ASP A 47 9.16 -9.56 -0.61
N ARG A 48 9.22 -8.25 -0.34
CA ARG A 48 8.32 -7.53 0.57
C ARG A 48 7.30 -6.65 -0.15
N VAL A 49 7.29 -6.64 -1.48
CA VAL A 49 6.48 -5.73 -2.29
C VAL A 49 5.62 -6.47 -3.30
N TRP A 50 4.34 -6.11 -3.34
CA TRP A 50 3.37 -6.61 -4.32
C TRP A 50 2.65 -5.44 -5.00
N THR A 51 2.21 -5.66 -6.25
CA THR A 51 1.38 -4.71 -6.99
C THR A 51 -0.02 -5.29 -7.16
N GLU A 52 -1.03 -4.52 -6.77
CA GLU A 52 -2.44 -4.84 -6.98
C GLU A 52 -3.17 -3.57 -7.42
N PRO A 53 -3.38 -3.34 -8.73
CA PRO A 53 -3.96 -2.09 -9.23
C PRO A 53 -5.37 -1.81 -8.68
N ALA A 54 -6.16 -2.86 -8.45
CA ALA A 54 -7.49 -2.74 -7.87
C ALA A 54 -7.41 -2.67 -6.34
N LEU A 55 -7.91 -1.58 -5.76
CA LEU A 55 -7.87 -1.36 -4.31
C LEU A 55 -8.50 -2.49 -3.49
N LEU A 56 -9.61 -3.09 -3.93
CA LEU A 56 -10.21 -4.22 -3.22
C LEU A 56 -9.26 -5.44 -3.17
N ALA A 57 -8.67 -5.79 -4.31
CA ALA A 57 -7.69 -6.88 -4.39
C ALA A 57 -6.43 -6.59 -3.55
N ALA A 58 -5.99 -5.32 -3.52
CA ALA A 58 -4.87 -4.90 -2.71
C ALA A 58 -5.12 -5.11 -1.20
N VAL A 59 -6.33 -4.79 -0.74
CA VAL A 59 -6.71 -4.97 0.66
C VAL A 59 -6.89 -6.45 1.00
N ASP A 60 -7.54 -7.24 0.13
CA ASP A 60 -7.69 -8.69 0.32
C ASP A 60 -6.31 -9.37 0.45
N ARG A 61 -5.36 -8.99 -0.41
CA ARG A 61 -3.98 -9.47 -0.34
C ARG A 61 -3.28 -9.06 0.95
N ALA A 62 -3.47 -7.82 1.40
CA ALA A 62 -2.89 -7.34 2.64
C ALA A 62 -3.40 -8.14 3.86
N PHE A 63 -4.70 -8.47 3.90
CA PHE A 63 -5.27 -9.33 4.93
C PHE A 63 -4.69 -10.76 4.87
N ALA A 64 -4.63 -11.37 3.69
CA ALA A 64 -4.05 -12.71 3.54
C ALA A 64 -2.60 -12.77 4.05
N LEU A 65 -1.77 -11.77 3.71
CA LEU A 65 -0.38 -11.68 4.16
C LEU A 65 -0.26 -11.42 5.67
N ALA A 66 -1.18 -10.65 6.24
CA ALA A 66 -1.25 -10.42 7.68
C ALA A 66 -1.61 -11.72 8.43
N GLU A 67 -2.57 -12.48 7.94
CA GLU A 67 -3.00 -13.76 8.53
C GLU A 67 -1.89 -14.82 8.51
N GLU A 68 -1.11 -14.92 7.43
CA GLU A 68 0.07 -15.80 7.35
C GLU A 68 1.10 -15.54 8.46
N SER A 69 1.17 -14.31 8.95
CA SER A 69 2.15 -13.89 9.95
C SER A 69 1.67 -14.15 11.39
N GLY A 70 0.43 -14.60 11.58
CA GLY A 70 -0.26 -14.61 12.87
C GLY A 70 -0.46 -16.00 13.49
N GLU A 71 0.54 -16.52 14.20
CA GLU A 71 0.31 -17.54 15.24
C GLU A 71 0.27 -16.91 16.65
N PHE A 72 0.81 -15.69 16.81
CA PHE A 72 0.87 -14.96 18.08
C PHE A 72 0.61 -13.46 17.88
N GLY A 73 -0.68 -13.09 17.84
CA GLY A 73 -1.29 -11.74 17.88
C GLY A 73 -0.43 -10.49 17.66
N GLY A 74 -0.82 -9.65 16.69
CA GLY A 74 -0.32 -8.28 16.53
C GLY A 74 -0.27 -7.75 15.09
N VAL A 75 -1.05 -8.28 14.15
CA VAL A 75 -1.01 -7.89 12.74
C VAL A 75 -2.08 -6.85 12.41
N GLY A 76 -1.76 -5.91 11.53
CA GLY A 76 -2.67 -4.85 11.11
C GLY A 76 -2.36 -4.37 9.70
N VAL A 77 -3.39 -3.86 9.01
CA VAL A 77 -3.27 -3.30 7.65
C VAL A 77 -3.33 -1.77 7.73
N LEU A 78 -2.30 -1.09 7.21
CA LEU A 78 -2.24 0.36 7.09
C LEU A 78 -2.46 0.80 5.65
N ILE A 79 -3.56 1.54 5.39
CA ILE A 79 -3.85 2.14 4.09
C ILE A 79 -3.43 3.62 4.11
N THR A 80 -2.50 4.02 3.24
CA THR A 80 -1.88 5.36 3.28
C THR A 80 -1.40 5.85 1.89
N GLY A 81 -0.68 6.97 1.83
CA GLY A 81 -0.05 7.53 0.62
C GLY A 81 -0.94 8.49 -0.19
N SER A 82 -2.26 8.43 -0.02
CA SER A 82 -3.19 9.35 -0.70
C SER A 82 -4.48 9.57 0.08
N VAL A 83 -4.88 10.83 0.24
CA VAL A 83 -6.19 11.18 0.82
C VAL A 83 -7.36 10.65 -0.01
N ALA A 84 -7.21 10.57 -1.34
CA ALA A 84 -8.22 10.00 -2.22
C ALA A 84 -8.35 8.49 -1.98
N LEU A 85 -7.21 7.78 -1.94
CA LEU A 85 -7.16 6.35 -1.65
C LEU A 85 -7.78 6.02 -0.28
N VAL A 86 -7.40 6.76 0.76
CA VAL A 86 -7.95 6.60 2.11
C VAL A 86 -9.45 6.89 2.12
N GLY A 87 -9.92 7.88 1.36
CA GLY A 87 -11.34 8.17 1.19
C GLY A 87 -12.10 7.02 0.54
N ASP A 88 -11.54 6.41 -0.51
CA ASP A 88 -12.14 5.29 -1.22
C ASP A 88 -12.16 4.03 -0.33
N ALA A 89 -11.06 3.73 0.36
CA ALA A 89 -10.99 2.66 1.36
C ALA A 89 -12.02 2.85 2.47
N LYS A 90 -12.12 4.06 3.03
CA LYS A 90 -13.12 4.37 4.05
C LYS A 90 -14.53 4.10 3.54
N ARG A 91 -14.87 4.45 2.29
CA ARG A 91 -16.21 4.19 1.72
C ARG A 91 -16.52 2.71 1.62
N MET A 92 -15.55 1.86 1.28
CA MET A 92 -15.74 0.41 1.23
C MET A 92 -16.10 -0.17 2.61
N TYR A 93 -15.51 0.36 3.69
CA TYR A 93 -15.69 -0.16 5.05
C TYR A 93 -16.70 0.61 5.93
N SER A 94 -17.17 1.79 5.51
CA SER A 94 -18.14 2.59 6.29
C SER A 94 -19.61 2.13 6.10
N GLY A 95 -19.85 1.06 5.33
CA GLY A 95 -21.17 0.48 5.10
C GLY A 95 -21.47 -0.78 5.91
N ILE A 96 -20.65 -1.09 6.92
CA ILE A 96 -20.83 -2.20 7.87
C ILE A 96 -21.41 -1.66 9.18
#